data_AF-A0A8S2W1Q6-F1
#
_entry.id   AF-A0A8S2W1Q6-F1
#
_cell.length_a   1.000
_cell.length_b   1.000
_cell.length_c   1.000
_cell.angle_alpha   90.00
_cell.angle_beta   90.00
_cell.angle_gamma   90.00
#
_symmetry.space_group_name_H-M   'P 1'
#
loop_
_entity.id
_entity.type
_entity.pdbx_description
1 polymer ?
#
loop_
_entity_poly.entity_id
_entity_poly.type
_entity_poly.pdbx_seq_one_letter_code
_entity_poly.pdbx_strand_id
1 'polypeptide(L)' 'IITSEGEFKASRALKEAADTLAQSPYALQLRYLQTLSGIATEQNSTIVFPVPIDILSLFQNSELAFKPS' A
#
# COMPACT_ATOMS: atom_id res chain seq x y z
N ILE A 1 15.99 17.53 22.73
CA ILE A 1 16.46 16.27 23.37
C ILE A 1 15.29 15.31 23.59
N ILE A 2 14.21 15.71 24.28
CA ILE A 2 13.03 14.85 24.54
C ILE A 2 12.38 14.33 23.24
N THR A 3 12.17 15.21 22.25
CA THR A 3 11.58 14.83 20.95
C THR A 3 12.44 13.82 20.18
N SER A 4 13.76 14.08 20.10
CA SER A 4 14.70 13.21 19.37
C SER A 4 14.81 11.81 19.98
N GLU A 5 14.70 11.69 21.30
CA GLU A 5 14.66 10.38 21.97
C GLU A 5 13.33 9.65 21.70
N GLY A 6 12.22 10.38 21.68
CA GLY A 6 10.90 9.84 21.30
C GLY A 6 10.88 9.34 19.85
N GLU A 7 11.39 10.13 18.92
CA GLU A 7 11.51 9.77 17.50
C GLU A 7 12.40 8.54 17.30
N PHE A 8 13.53 8.46 18.01
CA PHE A 8 14.40 7.29 17.96
C PHE A 8 13.70 6.01 18.46
N LYS A 9 12.97 6.10 19.57
CA LYS A 9 12.18 4.97 20.10
C LYS A 9 11.08 4.53 19.13
N ALA A 10 10.34 5.48 18.55
CA ALA A 10 9.31 5.19 17.57
C ALA A 10 9.89 4.53 16.31
N SER A 11 11.02 5.05 15.79
CA SER A 11 11.72 4.48 14.65
C SER A 11 12.16 3.03 14.91
N ARG A 12 12.69 2.73 16.11
CA ARG A 12 13.06 1.37 16.49
C ARG A 12 11.86 0.42 16.53
N ALA A 13 10.74 0.85 17.10
CA ALA A 13 9.52 0.04 17.15
C ALA A 13 8.96 -0.25 15.74
N LEU A 14 8.99 0.76 14.86
CA LEU A 14 8.57 0.58 13.46
C LEU A 14 9.47 -0.40 12.72
N LYS A 15 10.79 -0.33 12.94
CA LYS A 15 11.74 -1.27 12.36
C LYS A 15 11.47 -2.70 12.80
N GLU A 16 11.29 -2.93 14.11
CA GLU A 16 11.03 -4.26 14.64
C GLU A 16 9.72 -4.86 14.10
N ALA A 17 8.68 -4.03 13.97
CA ALA A 17 7.44 -4.44 13.32
C ALA A 17 7.66 -4.81 11.85
N ALA A 18 8.45 -4.03 11.09
CA ALA A 18 8.78 -4.32 9.71
C ALA A 18 9.59 -5.62 9.57
N ASP A 19 10.59 -5.83 10.41
CA ASP A 19 11.43 -7.04 10.44
C ASP A 19 10.57 -8.27 10.77
N THR A 20 9.61 -8.14 11.68
CA THR A 20 8.66 -9.21 12.03
C THR A 20 7.74 -9.55 10.86
N LEU A 21 7.25 -8.55 10.12
CA LEU A 21 6.42 -8.77 8.94
C LEU A 21 7.23 -9.43 7.81
N ALA A 22 8.49 -9.04 7.64
CA ALA A 22 9.37 -9.58 6.60
C ALA A 22 9.69 -11.08 6.82
N GLN A 23 9.64 -11.57 8.06
CA GLN A 23 9.84 -13.00 8.36
C GLN A 23 8.74 -13.90 7.79
N SER A 24 7.56 -13.34 7.47
CA SER A 24 6.47 -14.07 6.84
C SER A 24 6.17 -13.51 5.45
N PRO A 25 6.44 -14.27 4.37
CA PRO A 25 6.31 -13.77 3.00
C PRO A 25 4.87 -13.32 2.63
N TYR A 26 3.86 -13.80 3.37
CA TYR A 26 2.45 -13.48 3.13
C TYR A 26 1.87 -12.45 4.10
N ALA A 27 2.65 -11.92 5.06
CA ALA A 27 2.14 -11.00 6.07
C ALA A 27 1.56 -9.70 5.47
N LEU A 28 2.24 -9.13 4.46
CA LEU A 28 1.75 -7.94 3.76
C LEU A 28 0.45 -8.21 3.00
N GLN A 29 0.33 -9.38 2.39
CA GLN A 29 -0.89 -9.78 1.69
C GLN A 29 -2.06 -9.99 2.66
N LEU A 30 -1.82 -10.56 3.84
CA LEU A 30 -2.86 -10.69 4.88
C LEU A 30 -3.31 -9.33 5.42
N ARG A 31 -2.36 -8.42 5.70
CA ARG A 31 -2.69 -7.04 6.11
C ARG A 31 -3.52 -6.32 5.04
N TYR A 32 -3.20 -6.54 3.77
CA TYR A 32 -3.97 -6.02 2.66
C TYR A 32 -5.42 -6.52 2.68
N LEU A 33 -5.63 -7.83 2.81
CA LEU A 33 -6.98 -8.41 2.92
C LEU A 33 -7.74 -7.89 4.14
N GLN A 34 -7.06 -7.69 5.27
CA GLN A 34 -7.65 -7.10 6.47
C GLN A 34 -8.10 -5.65 6.23
N THR A 35 -7.28 -4.82 5.58
CA THR A 35 -7.65 -3.45 5.21
C THR A 35 -8.87 -3.44 4.29
N LEU A 36 -8.89 -4.29 3.27
CA LEU A 36 -10.05 -4.43 2.38
C LEU A 36 -11.31 -4.85 3.14
N SER A 37 -11.20 -5.84 4.05
CA SER A 37 -12.32 -6.28 4.88
C SER A 37 -12.84 -5.17 5.78
N GLY A 38 -11.95 -4.35 6.35
CA GLY A 38 -12.33 -3.18 7.17
C GLY A 38 -13.08 -2.14 6.35
N ILE A 39 -12.55 -1.77 5.18
CA ILE A 39 -13.18 -0.81 4.27
C ILE A 39 -14.54 -1.32 3.77
N ALA A 40 -14.62 -2.59 3.39
CA ALA A 40 -15.87 -3.20 2.92
C ALA A 40 -16.95 -3.24 4.01
N THR A 41 -16.54 -3.41 5.28
CA THR A 41 -17.44 -3.34 6.43
C THR A 41 -17.97 -1.93 6.66
N GLU A 42 -17.12 -0.91 6.49
CA GLU A 42 -17.47 0.50 6.70
C GLU A 42 -18.29 1.09 5.54
N GLN A 43 -18.02 0.68 4.30
CA GLN A 43 -18.63 1.22 3.08
C GLN A 43 -19.38 0.14 2.28
N ASN A 44 -20.49 -0.35 2.84
CA ASN A 44 -21.33 -1.46 2.34
C ASN A 44 -21.87 -1.32 0.88
N SER A 45 -21.43 -0.32 0.09
CA SER A 45 -21.77 -0.14 -1.33
C SER A 45 -20.61 0.35 -2.21
N THR A 46 -19.39 0.51 -1.69
CA THR A 46 -18.22 0.93 -2.48
C THR A 46 -17.18 -0.20 -2.56
N ILE A 47 -16.99 -0.77 -3.75
CA ILE A 47 -15.93 -1.75 -3.99
C ILE A 47 -14.61 -1.00 -4.21
N VAL A 48 -13.73 -0.99 -3.20
CA VAL A 48 -12.40 -0.38 -3.31
C VAL A 48 -11.39 -1.45 -3.73
N PHE A 49 -10.99 -1.42 -4.99
CA PHE A 49 -9.91 -2.26 -5.52
C PHE A 49 -8.71 -1.38 -5.90
N PRO A 50 -7.61 -1.40 -5.14
CA PRO A 50 -6.43 -0.64 -5.51
C PRO A 50 -5.79 -1.26 -6.76
N VAL A 51 -5.57 -0.42 -7.77
CA VAL A 51 -4.92 -0.81 -9.01
C VAL A 51 -3.41 -0.59 -8.86
N PRO A 52 -2.56 -1.58 -9.22
CA PRO A 52 -1.12 -1.40 -9.28
C PRO A 52 -0.74 -0.18 -10.11
N ILE A 53 0.18 0.65 -9.62
CA ILE A 53 0.63 1.87 -10.31
C ILE A 53 1.22 1.52 -11.69
N ASP A 54 1.84 0.35 -11.83
CA ASP A 54 2.35 -0.15 -13.11
C ASP A 54 1.24 -0.34 -14.15
N ILE A 55 0.02 -0.69 -13.73
CA ILE A 55 -1.13 -0.79 -14.65
C ILE A 55 -1.57 0.61 -15.12
N LEU A 56 -1.38 1.65 -14.31
CA LEU A 56 -1.69 3.03 -14.73
C LEU A 56 -0.78 3.48 -15.88
N SER A 57 0.46 2.98 -15.95
CA SER A 57 1.39 3.27 -17.05
C SER A 57 0.91 2.71 -18.40
N LEU A 58 0.09 1.64 -18.41
CA LEU A 58 -0.50 1.08 -19.63
C LEU A 58 -1.50 2.05 -20.27
N PHE A 59 -2.16 2.90 -19.47
CA PHE A 59 -3.10 3.90 -19.95
C PHE A 59 -2.44 5.23 -20.34
N GLN A 60 -1.18 5.47 -19.93
CA GLN A 60 -0.42 6.67 -20.33
C GLN A 60 0.21 6.53 -21.72
N ASN A 61 0.47 5.30 -22.18
CA ASN A 61 1.12 5.05 -23.46
C ASN A 61 0.16 5.02 -24.67
N SER A 62 -1.15 5.14 -24.47
CA SER A 62 -2.14 5.10 -25.57
C SER A 62 -2.25 6.40 -26.38
N GLU A 63 -1.65 7.51 -25.94
CA GLU A 63 -1.68 8.79 -26.68
C GLU A 63 -0.68 8.87 -27.84
N LEU A 64 0.33 8.00 -27.92
CA LEU A 64 1.36 8.04 -28.98
C LEU A 64 1.02 7.17 -30.21
N ALA A 65 -0.10 6.45 -30.20
CA ALA A 65 -0.51 5.56 -31.30
C ALA A 65 -1.50 6.20 -32.30
N PHE A 66 -2.01 7.41 -32.04
CA PHE A 66 -2.82 8.14 -33.02
C PHE A 66 -1.94 9.12 -33.80
N LYS A 67 -1.24 8.62 -34.81
CA LYS A 67 -0.74 9.44 -35.91
C LYS A 67 -1.74 9.31 -37.07
N PRO A 68 -2.67 10.26 -37.28
CA PRO A 68 -3.46 10.27 -38.50
C PRO A 68 -2.52 10.53 -39.68
N SER A 69 -2.78 9.78 -40.75
CA SER A 69 -2.07 9.72 -42.04
C SER A 69 -1.54 11.06 -42.55
#